data_AF-A0A1Y5JR67-F1
#
_entry.id   AF-A0A1Y5JR67-F1
#
_cell.length_a   1.000
_cell.length_b   1.000
_cell.length_c   1.000
_cell.angle_alpha   90.00
_cell.angle_beta   90.00
_cell.angle_gamma   90.00
#
_symmetry.space_group_name_H-M   'P 1'
#
loop_
_entity.id
_entity.type
_entity.pdbx_description
1 polymer ?
#
loop_
_entity_poly.entity_id
_entity_poly.type
_entity_poly.pdbx_seq_one_letter_code
_entity_poly.pdbx_strand_id
1 'polypeptide(L)'
;MSSPEPSFVYYQSSVPTSCNLVVGLSQQHGQFEYKVTTDTRTVMGSFVKRGQQIIFSELYASKPAENSKIEVSALKQGDSLVIQNFGNRMNPFTLFSECDDKYLSLVKVRK
;
A
#
# COMPACT_ATOMS: atom_id res chain seq x y z
N MET A 1 15.19 -5.60 14.36
CA MET A 1 15.07 -5.64 12.89
C MET A 1 14.68 -7.05 12.49
N SER A 2 13.44 -7.26 12.08
CA SER A 2 12.94 -8.60 11.72
C SER A 2 13.30 -8.89 10.26
N SER A 3 13.94 -10.03 10.01
CA SER A 3 14.29 -10.48 8.66
C SER A 3 13.07 -10.52 7.74
N PRO A 4 13.20 -10.13 6.46
CA PRO A 4 12.06 -10.09 5.55
C PRO A 4 11.61 -11.52 5.22
N GLU A 5 10.32 -11.79 5.44
CA GLU A 5 9.71 -13.12 5.32
C GLU A 5 9.87 -13.65 3.88
N PRO A 6 10.32 -14.91 3.69
CA PRO A 6 10.70 -15.44 2.38
C PRO A 6 9.52 -15.62 1.40
N SER A 7 8.28 -15.59 1.90
CA SER A 7 7.05 -15.70 1.10
C SER A 7 6.61 -14.39 0.44
N PHE A 8 7.17 -13.26 0.88
CA PHE A 8 6.73 -11.93 0.45
C PHE A 8 7.58 -11.37 -0.69
N VAL A 9 6.90 -10.88 -1.72
CA VAL A 9 7.46 -9.97 -2.71
C VAL A 9 7.28 -8.54 -2.20
N TYR A 10 8.39 -7.83 -2.01
CA TYR A 10 8.38 -6.48 -1.46
C TYR A 10 8.47 -5.41 -2.54
N TYR A 11 7.81 -4.29 -2.28
CA TYR A 11 7.77 -3.09 -3.11
C TYR A 11 8.12 -1.89 -2.24
N GLN A 12 8.97 -1.00 -2.73
CA GLN A 12 9.37 0.24 -2.04
C GLN A 12 9.62 1.36 -3.05
N SER A 13 9.69 2.61 -2.60
CA SER A 13 10.02 3.73 -3.48
C SER A 13 11.44 3.57 -4.05
N SER A 14 11.62 3.87 -5.34
CA SER A 14 12.93 3.95 -6.00
C SER A 14 13.59 5.32 -5.86
N VAL A 15 12.85 6.32 -5.39
CA VAL A 15 13.30 7.69 -5.18
C VAL A 15 13.12 8.08 -3.72
N PRO A 16 13.89 9.04 -3.19
CA PRO A 16 13.65 9.57 -1.85
C PRO A 16 12.20 10.09 -1.74
N THR A 17 11.51 9.66 -0.70
CA THR A 17 10.12 10.03 -0.39
C THR A 17 10.04 10.63 1.01
N SER A 18 8.99 11.37 1.30
CA SER A 18 8.78 11.95 2.64
C SER A 18 8.50 10.90 3.72
N CYS A 19 8.19 9.67 3.31
CA CYS A 19 7.89 8.54 4.17
C CYS A 19 8.59 7.25 3.71
N ASN A 20 8.85 6.33 4.62
CA ASN A 20 9.34 4.98 4.30
C ASN A 20 8.19 3.99 4.12
N LEU A 21 7.50 4.05 2.98
CA LEU A 21 6.45 3.08 2.63
C LEU A 21 7.04 1.83 1.95
N VAL A 22 6.82 0.68 2.58
CA VAL A 22 7.14 -0.65 2.04
C VAL A 22 5.87 -1.51 2.03
N VAL A 23 5.58 -2.12 0.88
CA VAL A 23 4.46 -3.04 0.70
C VAL A 23 5.00 -4.42 0.37
N GLY A 24 4.75 -5.40 1.23
CA GLY A 24 4.92 -6.82 0.95
C GLY A 24 3.60 -7.42 0.47
N LEU A 25 3.65 -8.22 -0.58
CA LEU A 25 2.54 -9.09 -1.01
C LEU A 25 3.00 -10.54 -1.05
N SER A 26 2.19 -11.43 -0.49
CA SER A 26 2.36 -12.88 -0.50
C SER A 26 1.14 -13.53 -1.13
N GLN A 27 1.38 -14.62 -1.87
CA GLN A 27 0.33 -15.48 -2.40
C GLN A 27 0.74 -16.93 -2.15
N GLN A 28 0.11 -17.57 -1.16
CA GLN A 28 0.41 -18.96 -0.78
C GLN A 28 -0.88 -19.75 -0.62
N HIS A 29 -0.95 -20.95 -1.20
CA HIS A 29 -2.07 -21.88 -1.04
C HIS A 29 -3.46 -21.25 -1.28
N GLY A 30 -3.57 -20.30 -2.20
CA GLY A 30 -4.82 -19.59 -2.50
C GLY A 30 -5.17 -18.43 -1.56
N GLN A 31 -4.34 -18.16 -0.55
CA GLN A 31 -4.46 -17.02 0.35
C GLN A 31 -3.60 -15.85 -0.15
N PHE A 32 -4.13 -14.64 -0.02
CA PHE A 32 -3.51 -13.39 -0.46
C PHE A 32 -3.29 -12.50 0.76
N GLU A 33 -2.03 -12.34 1.15
CA GLU A 33 -1.65 -11.60 2.35
C GLU A 33 -0.77 -10.40 2.01
N TYR A 34 -0.98 -9.31 2.73
CA TYR A 34 -0.15 -8.13 2.62
C TYR A 34 0.55 -7.82 3.93
N LYS A 35 1.64 -7.08 3.81
CA LYS A 35 2.31 -6.38 4.92
C LYS A 35 2.63 -4.97 4.47
N VAL A 36 2.05 -3.97 5.11
CA VAL A 36 2.37 -2.56 4.85
C VAL A 36 3.17 -2.04 6.03
N THR A 37 4.36 -1.51 5.76
CA THR A 37 5.20 -0.84 6.73
C THR A 37 5.37 0.62 6.30
N THR A 38 5.25 1.51 7.26
CA THR A 38 5.46 2.96 7.16
C THR A 38 6.36 3.39 8.33
N ASP A 39 6.69 4.68 8.44
CA ASP A 39 7.44 5.20 9.59
C ASP A 39 6.69 5.06 10.92
N THR A 40 5.36 5.00 10.88
CA THR A 40 4.52 5.05 12.09
C THR A 40 3.91 3.71 12.46
N ARG A 41 3.76 2.78 11.51
CA ARG A 41 3.06 1.51 11.71
C ARG A 41 3.50 0.41 10.77
N THR A 42 3.32 -0.82 11.22
CA THR A 42 3.31 -2.03 10.39
C THR A 42 1.97 -2.73 10.57
N VAL A 43 1.28 -2.99 9.45
CA VAL A 43 -0.02 -3.64 9.42
C VAL A 43 0.04 -4.84 8.48
N MET A 44 -0.59 -5.94 8.86
CA MET A 44 -0.75 -7.13 8.03
C MET A 44 -2.22 -7.47 7.90
N GLY A 45 -2.59 -8.09 6.79
CA GLY A 45 -3.96 -8.51 6.54
C GLY A 45 -4.10 -9.19 5.20
N SER A 46 -5.35 -9.38 4.78
CA SER A 46 -5.67 -9.98 3.49
C SER A 46 -5.85 -8.92 2.42
N PHE A 47 -5.54 -9.24 1.16
CA PHE A 47 -5.86 -8.35 0.05
C PHE A 47 -6.66 -9.08 -1.03
N VAL A 48 -7.42 -8.31 -1.80
CA VAL A 48 -8.17 -8.82 -2.95
C VAL A 48 -7.59 -8.23 -4.23
N LYS A 49 -7.44 -9.07 -5.26
CA LYS A 49 -7.08 -8.64 -6.62
C LYS A 49 -8.34 -8.48 -7.47
N ARG A 50 -8.54 -7.32 -8.10
CA ARG A 50 -9.60 -7.05 -9.09
C ARG A 50 -8.97 -6.47 -10.35
N GLY A 51 -8.68 -7.33 -11.32
CA GLY A 51 -7.89 -6.94 -12.49
C GLY A 51 -6.49 -6.46 -12.06
N GLN A 52 -6.16 -5.21 -12.38
CA GLN A 52 -4.91 -4.58 -11.95
C GLN A 52 -5.00 -3.95 -10.56
N GLN A 53 -6.18 -3.85 -9.95
CA GLN A 53 -6.34 -3.24 -8.64
C GLN A 53 -6.07 -4.25 -7.52
N ILE A 54 -5.32 -3.80 -6.51
CA ILE A 54 -5.09 -4.49 -5.25
C ILE A 54 -5.80 -3.69 -4.17
N ILE A 55 -6.73 -4.32 -3.45
CA ILE A 55 -7.47 -3.71 -2.35
C ILE A 55 -6.96 -4.34 -1.05
N PHE A 56 -6.41 -3.53 -0.15
CA PHE A 56 -5.88 -3.99 1.12
C PHE A 56 -7.02 -4.02 2.14
N SER A 57 -7.60 -5.20 2.35
CA SER A 57 -8.78 -5.35 3.20
C SER A 57 -8.48 -4.85 4.61
N GLU A 58 -9.42 -4.08 5.15
CA GLU A 58 -9.36 -3.50 6.50
C GLU A 58 -8.19 -2.54 6.77
N LEU A 59 -7.41 -2.18 5.74
CA LEU A 59 -6.46 -1.07 5.82
C LEU A 59 -7.15 0.19 5.29
N TYR A 60 -7.41 1.14 6.19
CA TYR A 60 -8.15 2.34 5.87
C TYR A 60 -7.28 3.59 5.82
N ALA A 61 -7.78 4.60 5.10
CA ALA A 61 -7.18 5.91 4.99
C ALA A 61 -6.95 6.56 6.36
N SER A 62 -5.75 7.13 6.57
CA SER A 62 -5.43 7.87 7.80
C SER A 62 -6.33 9.09 7.99
N LYS A 63 -6.78 9.73 6.90
CA LYS A 63 -7.73 10.85 6.91
C LYS A 63 -8.83 10.59 5.88
N PRO A 64 -9.96 9.97 6.23
CA PRO A 64 -11.07 9.76 5.30
C PRO A 64 -11.90 11.03 5.11
N ALA A 65 -12.75 11.05 4.07
CA ALA A 65 -13.85 12.01 3.99
C ALA A 65 -14.85 11.74 5.14
N GLU A 66 -15.58 12.76 5.60
CA GLU A 66 -16.53 12.63 6.71
C GLU A 66 -17.46 11.41 6.56
N ASN A 67 -17.56 10.61 7.63
CA ASN A 67 -18.37 9.40 7.70
C ASN A 67 -18.07 8.32 6.65
N SER A 68 -16.91 8.36 5.99
CA SER A 68 -16.49 7.35 5.02
C SER A 68 -15.39 6.43 5.59
N LYS A 69 -15.42 5.15 5.19
CA LYS A 69 -14.28 4.24 5.33
C LYS A 69 -13.70 4.02 3.95
N ILE A 70 -12.51 4.53 3.70
CA ILE A 70 -11.84 4.42 2.41
C ILE A 70 -10.72 3.42 2.57
N GLU A 71 -10.86 2.26 1.93
CA GLU A 71 -9.82 1.25 1.90
C GLU A 71 -8.63 1.73 1.07
N VAL A 72 -7.44 1.42 1.52
CA VAL A 72 -6.23 1.60 0.74
C VAL A 72 -6.30 0.66 -0.45
N SER A 73 -5.94 1.18 -1.62
CA SER A 73 -5.77 0.37 -2.82
C SER A 73 -4.57 0.82 -3.64
N ALA A 74 -4.01 -0.10 -4.40
CA ALA A 74 -2.91 0.13 -5.33
C ALA A 74 -3.27 -0.37 -6.71
N LEU A 75 -2.77 0.32 -7.74
CA LEU A 75 -2.78 -0.15 -9.11
C LEU A 75 -1.48 -0.90 -9.41
N LYS A 76 -1.58 -2.16 -9.80
CA LYS A 76 -0.45 -3.00 -10.21
C LYS A 76 -0.13 -2.78 -11.69
N GLN A 77 1.09 -2.33 -11.98
CA GLN A 77 1.58 -2.11 -13.34
C GLN A 77 2.94 -2.81 -13.53
N GLY A 78 2.95 -4.00 -14.13
CA GLY A 78 4.18 -4.79 -14.30
C GLY A 78 4.85 -5.09 -12.96
N ASP A 79 6.04 -4.53 -12.72
CA ASP A 79 6.79 -4.66 -11.47
C ASP A 79 6.57 -3.50 -10.48
N SER A 80 5.63 -2.59 -10.74
CA SER A 80 5.30 -1.49 -9.82
C SER A 80 3.90 -1.59 -9.19
N LEU A 81 3.73 -0.88 -8.08
CA LEU A 81 2.47 -0.54 -7.44
C LEU A 81 2.36 0.99 -7.42
N VAL A 82 1.20 1.52 -7.79
CA VAL A 82 0.92 2.95 -7.71
C VAL A 82 -0.28 3.16 -6.80
N ILE A 83 -0.09 3.94 -5.73
CA ILE A 83 -1.14 4.30 -4.79
C ILE A 83 -1.44 5.79 -4.98
N GLN A 84 -2.70 6.14 -5.25
CA GLN A 84 -3.14 7.53 -5.18
C GLN A 84 -3.36 7.89 -3.72
N ASN A 85 -2.45 8.65 -3.13
CA ASN A 85 -2.49 8.94 -1.71
C ASN A 85 -3.61 9.92 -1.35
N PHE A 86 -3.91 10.89 -2.23
CA PHE A 86 -4.90 11.93 -1.97
C PHE A 86 -6.13 11.81 -2.85
N GLY A 87 -7.28 12.06 -2.24
CA GLY A 87 -8.55 12.24 -2.94
C GLY A 87 -8.60 13.53 -3.76
N ASN A 88 -9.78 13.81 -4.31
CA ASN A 88 -10.04 15.05 -5.04
C ASN A 88 -10.92 16.00 -4.20
N ARG A 89 -11.26 17.18 -4.74
CA ARG A 89 -12.07 18.17 -4.02
C ARG A 89 -13.46 17.66 -3.61
N MET A 90 -14.04 16.74 -4.39
CA MET A 90 -15.39 16.20 -4.13
C MET A 90 -15.39 15.06 -3.12
N ASN A 91 -14.30 14.29 -3.07
CA ASN A 91 -14.09 13.20 -2.12
C ASN A 91 -12.67 13.28 -1.55
N PRO A 92 -12.45 14.18 -0.57
CA PRO A 92 -11.13 14.38 0.01
C PRO A 92 -10.76 13.22 0.92
N PHE A 93 -9.57 12.67 0.73
CA PHE A 93 -8.99 11.68 1.63
C PHE A 93 -7.47 11.75 1.59
N THR A 94 -6.82 11.16 2.58
CA THR A 94 -5.39 10.87 2.59
C THR A 94 -5.18 9.45 3.11
N LEU A 95 -4.64 8.56 2.27
CA LEU A 95 -4.44 7.15 2.61
C LEU A 95 -3.36 6.98 3.68
N PHE A 96 -2.21 7.60 3.44
CA PHE A 96 -1.03 7.64 4.31
C PHE A 96 -0.68 9.11 4.56
N SER A 97 -1.16 9.66 5.68
CA SER A 97 -0.94 11.06 6.06
C SER A 97 0.51 11.41 6.38
N GLU A 98 1.33 10.39 6.59
CA GLU A 98 2.77 10.44 6.77
C GLU A 98 3.53 10.61 5.44
N CYS A 99 2.86 10.38 4.29
CA CYS A 99 3.44 10.55 2.96
C CYS A 99 2.85 11.81 2.30
N ASP A 100 3.71 12.70 1.80
CA ASP A 100 3.31 14.00 1.24
C ASP A 100 3.03 13.90 -0.28
N ASP A 101 3.56 12.87 -0.92
CA ASP A 101 3.44 12.67 -2.37
C ASP A 101 2.02 12.31 -2.79
N LYS A 102 1.54 12.96 -3.87
CA LYS A 102 0.20 12.71 -4.41
C LYS A 102 0.02 11.25 -4.84
N TYR A 103 1.06 10.70 -5.45
CA TYR A 103 1.12 9.33 -5.94
C TYR A 103 2.34 8.65 -5.34
N LEU A 104 2.14 7.51 -4.70
CA LEU A 104 3.21 6.69 -4.14
C LEU A 104 3.51 5.58 -5.15
N SER A 105 4.63 5.73 -5.86
CA SER A 105 5.11 4.77 -6.85
C SER A 105 6.15 3.86 -6.21
N LEU A 106 5.78 2.59 -6.04
CA LEU A 106 6.62 1.56 -5.44
C LEU A 106 7.05 0.57 -6.50
N VAL A 107 8.34 0.23 -6.53
CA VAL A 107 8.91 -0.77 -7.45
C VAL A 107 9.26 -2.05 -6.69
N LYS A 108 9.10 -3.18 -7.35
CA LYS A 108 9.46 -4.49 -6.81
C LYS A 108 10.95 -4.53 -6.48
N VAL A 109 11.26 -4.89 -5.25
CA VAL A 109 12.63 -5.11 -4.79
C VAL A 109 13.05 -6.53 -5.18
N ARG A 110 14.14 -6.64 -5.94
CA ARG A 110 14.81 -7.92 -6.16
C ARG A 110 15.73 -8.16 -4.97
N LYS A 111 15.47 -9.22 -4.19
CA LYS A 111 16.45 -9.75 -3.25
C LYS A 111 17.43 -10.64 -3.99
#